data_AF-A0A8T8D5F0-F1
#
_entry.id   AF-A0A8T8D5F0-F1
#
_cell.length_a   1.000
_cell.length_b   1.000
_cell.length_c   1.000
_cell.angle_alpha   90.00
_cell.angle_beta   90.00
_cell.angle_gamma   90.00
#
_symmetry.space_group_name_H-M   'P 1'
#
loop_
_entity.id
_entity.type
_entity.pdbx_description
1 polymer ?
#
loop_
_entity_poly.entity_id
_entity_poly.type
_entity_poly.pdbx_seq_one_letter_code
_entity_poly.pdbx_strand_id
1 'polypeptide(L)'
;MDGTRGAGTGPAGGARRGGAAGMAAAGGLRAEGPSVPQMGRLRALQERMESAGIDLLILTPGTSWLYLTGLPLLGSRLALAVVPRRGEPSFAVPLLEAGRVVEAPLVRALAGGGPGEPQAPAAGPGGSAAARGASVSPTGLPAPAAPATTAAPAAPAEGPAPTGAGAFGRVCPYADGADPAPAVARAVALATAGLGGPVRVAAMEERVARLFEWRAAAAALPGVSWQPADPVLGALRARKDAAEVVALRKAAELVETALGHGMAFIQPGYRESQIAREIEKALRELGTRSPFGIHVASGPRSAVPHAETEDRVLQPGDLVWVDVGAEVDGYAADITRTFLLPGGDPHGAAQKAEIYRVVYLAQAAARAAARPGVRAQEVDAAARRVIEQAGYGPYFTHRTGHGLGLDVHEAPNIAPGDETVLEPGMVFTVEPGIYLPGLGGVRIEDDLLITEEGAVSLTRSRRWLAPGPEPALPVSGPEPAPPAPARAPAPPRAAAAHPATAWPPAEDVPWFEPAVPPGGTARPPAGPSPRPEEGGR
;
A
#
# COMPACT_ATOMS: atom_id res chain seq x y z
N MET A 1 -8.16 33.68 62.12
CA MET A 1 -9.22 33.08 62.94
C MET A 1 -10.54 33.56 62.37
N ASP A 2 -11.41 32.59 62.06
CA ASP A 2 -12.86 32.64 61.79
C ASP A 2 -13.38 33.63 60.73
N GLY A 3 -14.05 33.24 59.64
CA GLY A 3 -14.84 32.03 59.36
C GLY A 3 -16.32 32.28 59.65
N THR A 4 -17.19 32.29 58.61
CA THR A 4 -18.41 31.46 58.52
C THR A 4 -19.35 31.86 57.35
N ARG A 5 -19.63 30.84 56.51
CA ARG A 5 -20.90 30.38 55.94
C ARG A 5 -21.96 31.40 55.47
N GLY A 6 -22.29 31.32 54.19
CA GLY A 6 -23.59 31.70 53.62
C GLY A 6 -24.24 30.51 52.93
N ALA A 7 -25.43 30.13 53.39
CA ALA A 7 -26.35 29.18 52.78
C ALA A 7 -27.41 29.92 51.94
N GLY A 8 -28.03 29.24 50.96
CA GLY A 8 -29.21 29.74 50.26
C GLY A 8 -29.32 29.18 48.83
N THR A 9 -29.86 27.97 48.63
CA THR A 9 -31.28 27.68 48.31
C THR A 9 -31.68 28.00 46.86
N GLY A 10 -31.79 26.96 46.04
CA GLY A 10 -32.61 26.96 44.83
C GLY A 10 -34.00 26.36 45.09
N PRO A 11 -34.96 26.60 44.18
CA PRO A 11 -36.02 25.64 43.85
C PRO A 11 -36.03 25.34 42.33
N ALA A 12 -36.09 24.07 41.92
CA ALA A 12 -37.30 23.29 41.58
C ALA A 12 -38.03 23.82 40.33
N GLY A 13 -38.38 23.03 39.31
CA GLY A 13 -38.32 21.59 39.10
C GLY A 13 -39.00 21.24 37.77
N GLY A 14 -39.10 19.95 37.45
CA GLY A 14 -40.04 19.48 36.41
C GLY A 14 -39.49 18.38 35.51
N ALA A 15 -39.46 17.15 36.03
CA ALA A 15 -39.30 15.95 35.23
C ALA A 15 -40.46 15.77 34.24
N ARG A 16 -40.16 15.38 32.99
CA ARG A 16 -41.08 14.58 32.17
C ARG A 16 -40.31 13.47 31.45
N ARG A 17 -40.78 12.25 31.69
CA ARG A 17 -40.51 11.04 30.93
C ARG A 17 -41.24 11.09 29.60
N GLY A 18 -40.61 10.50 28.58
CA GLY A 18 -41.15 10.20 27.26
C GLY A 18 -39.95 10.09 26.32
N GLY A 19 -39.71 9.04 25.56
CA GLY A 19 -40.50 7.88 25.18
C GLY A 19 -39.74 7.33 23.98
N ALA A 20 -39.31 6.07 24.03
CA ALA A 20 -38.66 5.43 22.90
C ALA A 20 -39.65 5.32 21.74
N ALA A 21 -39.37 6.03 20.64
CA ALA A 21 -40.04 5.84 19.37
C ALA A 21 -39.21 6.44 18.23
N GLY A 22 -38.91 5.62 17.22
CA GLY A 22 -38.66 6.10 15.86
C GLY A 22 -37.22 6.09 15.37
N MET A 23 -36.56 4.93 15.34
CA MET A 23 -35.63 4.64 14.23
C MET A 23 -36.47 4.60 12.94
N ALA A 24 -36.68 5.76 12.34
CA ALA A 24 -37.16 5.84 10.98
C ALA A 24 -36.04 5.33 10.07
N ALA A 25 -36.32 4.23 9.37
CA ALA A 25 -35.47 3.65 8.36
C ALA A 25 -35.01 4.74 7.40
N ALA A 26 -33.71 5.01 7.40
CA ALA A 26 -33.07 5.76 6.34
C ALA A 26 -33.29 4.97 5.04
N GLY A 27 -34.26 5.43 4.25
CA GLY A 27 -34.50 4.94 2.90
C GLY A 27 -33.17 4.95 2.16
N GLY A 28 -32.85 3.81 1.55
CA GLY A 28 -31.58 3.59 0.88
C GLY A 28 -31.25 4.72 -0.07
N LEU A 29 -30.24 5.50 0.30
CA LEU A 29 -29.41 6.21 -0.66
C LEU A 29 -28.79 5.12 -1.53
N ARG A 30 -29.45 4.81 -2.66
CA ARG A 30 -28.73 4.26 -3.79
C ARG A 30 -27.69 5.32 -4.12
N ALA A 31 -26.44 5.05 -3.77
CA ALA A 31 -25.33 5.81 -4.29
C ALA A 31 -25.46 5.73 -5.81
N GLU A 32 -25.91 6.81 -6.43
CA GLU A 32 -25.62 7.06 -7.84
C GLU A 32 -24.09 7.13 -7.90
N GLY A 33 -23.47 5.99 -8.22
CA GLY A 33 -22.03 5.88 -8.32
C GLY A 33 -21.51 6.86 -9.38
N PRO A 34 -20.27 7.36 -9.25
CA PRO A 34 -19.72 8.29 -10.22
C PRO A 34 -19.79 7.67 -11.61
N SER A 35 -20.44 8.39 -12.52
CA SER A 35 -20.42 8.12 -13.94
C SER A 35 -18.98 8.24 -14.46
N VAL A 36 -18.29 7.10 -14.55
CA VAL A 36 -17.00 6.87 -15.25
C VAL A 36 -15.71 7.40 -14.56
N PRO A 37 -14.84 6.47 -14.09
CA PRO A 37 -13.38 6.64 -14.20
C PRO A 37 -12.72 5.61 -15.14
N GLN A 38 -13.28 4.40 -15.28
CA GLN A 38 -12.54 3.29 -15.88
C GLN A 38 -12.31 3.39 -17.38
N MET A 39 -13.29 3.91 -18.12
CA MET A 39 -13.11 4.18 -19.55
C MET A 39 -12.04 5.26 -19.77
N GLY A 40 -12.01 6.29 -18.92
CA GLY A 40 -10.99 7.34 -18.95
C GLY A 40 -9.60 6.79 -18.67
N ARG A 41 -9.47 5.93 -17.65
CA ARG A 41 -8.22 5.24 -17.29
C ARG A 41 -7.72 4.33 -18.41
N LEU A 42 -8.62 3.57 -19.05
CA LEU A 42 -8.27 2.76 -20.21
C LEU A 42 -7.74 3.61 -21.36
N ARG A 43 -8.41 4.71 -21.70
CA ARG A 43 -7.97 5.62 -22.77
C ARG A 43 -6.61 6.25 -22.45
N ALA A 44 -6.44 6.77 -21.23
CA ALA A 44 -5.17 7.35 -20.78
C ALA A 44 -4.04 6.32 -20.77
N LEU A 45 -4.32 5.07 -20.38
CA LEU A 45 -3.35 3.96 -20.49
C LEU A 45 -2.96 3.71 -21.95
N GLN A 46 -3.94 3.64 -22.85
CA GLN A 46 -3.74 3.41 -24.27
C GLN A 46 -2.92 4.52 -24.95
N GLU A 47 -3.18 5.78 -24.61
CA GLU A 47 -2.40 6.93 -25.08
C GLU A 47 -0.93 6.86 -24.62
N ARG A 48 -0.69 6.43 -23.38
CA ARG A 48 0.67 6.23 -22.86
C ARG A 48 1.35 5.03 -23.49
N MET A 49 0.62 3.93 -23.70
CA MET A 49 1.12 2.77 -24.46
C MET A 49 1.53 3.18 -25.87
N GLU A 50 0.73 4.01 -26.54
CA GLU A 50 1.06 4.55 -27.86
C GLU A 50 2.33 5.38 -27.85
N SER A 51 2.47 6.28 -26.89
CA SER A 51 3.66 7.11 -26.72
C SER A 51 4.92 6.29 -26.39
N ALA A 52 4.76 5.18 -25.67
CA ALA A 52 5.83 4.26 -25.28
C ALA A 52 6.12 3.15 -26.31
N GLY A 53 5.41 3.12 -27.44
CA GLY A 53 5.57 2.08 -28.46
C GLY A 53 5.13 0.67 -28.03
N ILE A 54 4.23 0.56 -27.05
CA ILE A 54 3.68 -0.71 -26.55
C ILE A 54 2.43 -1.06 -27.37
N ASP A 55 2.38 -2.25 -27.97
CA ASP A 55 1.20 -2.73 -28.71
C ASP A 55 0.18 -3.42 -27.80
N LEU A 56 0.67 -4.13 -26.77
CA LEU A 56 -0.14 -4.94 -25.86
C LEU A 56 0.42 -4.85 -24.45
N LEU A 57 -0.44 -4.62 -23.45
CA LEU A 57 -0.07 -4.61 -22.05
C LEU A 57 -0.86 -5.69 -21.31
N ILE A 58 -0.18 -6.48 -20.49
CA ILE A 58 -0.77 -7.58 -19.73
C ILE A 58 -0.71 -7.25 -18.25
N LEU A 59 -1.88 -7.24 -17.61
CA LEU A 59 -2.02 -7.06 -16.17
C LEU A 59 -2.36 -8.39 -15.50
N THR A 60 -1.80 -8.61 -14.32
CA THR A 60 -2.19 -9.67 -13.38
C THR A 60 -3.01 -9.07 -12.24
N PRO A 61 -3.75 -9.88 -11.46
CA PRO A 61 -4.44 -9.39 -10.27
C PRO A 61 -3.51 -8.63 -9.34
N GLY A 62 -3.91 -7.43 -8.96
CA GLY A 62 -3.10 -6.47 -8.21
C GLY A 62 -3.73 -5.08 -8.24
N THR A 63 -2.99 -4.07 -7.79
CA THR A 63 -3.48 -2.69 -7.69
C THR A 63 -3.71 -2.04 -9.05
N SER A 64 -2.88 -2.31 -10.07
CA SER A 64 -3.12 -1.83 -11.43
C SER A 64 -4.32 -2.51 -12.10
N TRP A 65 -4.56 -3.80 -11.80
CA TRP A 65 -5.81 -4.47 -12.19
C TRP A 65 -7.02 -3.81 -11.57
N LEU A 66 -7.00 -3.57 -10.25
CA LEU A 66 -8.08 -2.87 -9.54
C LEU A 66 -8.27 -1.47 -10.13
N TYR A 67 -7.17 -0.75 -10.34
CA TYR A 67 -7.15 0.60 -10.89
C TYR A 67 -7.90 0.67 -12.21
N LEU A 68 -7.61 -0.25 -13.14
CA LEU A 68 -8.15 -0.25 -14.49
C LEU A 68 -9.54 -0.91 -14.58
N THR A 69 -9.80 -1.98 -13.83
CA THR A 69 -11.03 -2.76 -13.97
C THR A 69 -12.14 -2.29 -13.01
N GLY A 70 -11.75 -1.73 -11.87
CA GLY A 70 -12.63 -1.45 -10.73
C GLY A 70 -13.01 -2.69 -9.92
N LEU A 71 -12.38 -3.84 -10.19
CA LEU A 71 -12.65 -5.10 -9.49
C LEU A 71 -11.41 -5.56 -8.73
N PRO A 72 -11.46 -5.69 -7.39
CA PRO A 72 -10.39 -6.36 -6.67
C PRO A 72 -10.46 -7.88 -6.92
N LEU A 73 -9.38 -8.42 -7.44
CA LEU A 73 -9.19 -9.85 -7.65
C LEU A 73 -7.94 -10.28 -6.88
N LEU A 74 -8.06 -11.35 -6.09
CA LEU A 74 -6.95 -11.94 -5.33
C LEU A 74 -7.01 -13.45 -5.55
N GLY A 75 -5.87 -14.10 -5.71
CA GLY A 75 -5.83 -15.55 -5.79
C GLY A 75 -4.54 -16.12 -6.37
N SER A 76 -4.31 -17.39 -6.09
CA SER A 76 -3.16 -18.13 -6.64
C SER A 76 -3.34 -18.53 -8.10
N ARG A 77 -4.59 -18.61 -8.58
CA ARG A 77 -4.96 -19.01 -9.94
C ARG A 77 -4.50 -17.98 -10.99
N LEU A 78 -4.27 -18.44 -12.22
CA LEU A 78 -3.90 -17.56 -13.32
C LEU A 78 -5.08 -16.64 -13.66
N ALA A 79 -4.82 -15.34 -13.66
CA ALA A 79 -5.75 -14.37 -14.23
C ALA A 79 -4.94 -13.32 -14.98
N LEU A 80 -5.39 -12.95 -16.18
CA LEU A 80 -4.74 -11.95 -17.03
C LEU A 80 -5.79 -11.02 -17.62
N ALA A 81 -5.52 -9.72 -17.61
CA ALA A 81 -6.20 -8.74 -18.44
C ALA A 81 -5.25 -8.34 -19.56
N VAL A 82 -5.67 -8.56 -20.79
CA VAL A 82 -4.89 -8.27 -21.99
C VAL A 82 -5.45 -6.98 -22.60
N VAL A 83 -4.68 -5.90 -22.48
CA VAL A 83 -5.05 -4.54 -22.87
C VAL A 83 -4.33 -4.19 -24.17
N PRO A 84 -5.02 -4.05 -25.31
CA PRO A 84 -4.39 -3.60 -26.54
C PRO A 84 -4.19 -2.08 -26.52
N ARG A 85 -3.19 -1.58 -27.26
CA ARG A 85 -2.95 -0.14 -27.45
C ARG A 85 -4.17 0.61 -27.99
N ARG A 86 -5.03 -0.06 -28.75
CA ARG A 86 -6.32 0.46 -29.20
C ARG A 86 -7.35 -0.66 -29.20
N GLY A 87 -8.60 -0.31 -28.88
CA GLY A 87 -9.71 -1.28 -28.80
C GLY A 87 -9.94 -1.79 -27.38
N GLU A 88 -10.68 -2.89 -27.28
CA GLU A 88 -11.18 -3.36 -25.98
C GLU A 88 -10.25 -4.39 -25.33
N PRO A 89 -10.03 -4.31 -24.00
CA PRO A 89 -9.38 -5.36 -23.25
C PRO A 89 -10.10 -6.71 -23.36
N SER A 90 -9.40 -7.77 -23.02
CA SER A 90 -9.96 -9.11 -22.86
C SER A 90 -9.34 -9.79 -21.65
N PHE A 91 -9.95 -10.87 -21.17
CA PHE A 91 -9.58 -11.45 -19.88
C PHE A 91 -9.45 -12.96 -19.99
N ALA A 92 -8.43 -13.54 -19.37
CA ALA A 92 -8.33 -14.98 -19.13
C ALA A 92 -8.40 -15.20 -17.61
N VAL A 93 -9.43 -15.86 -17.11
CA VAL A 93 -9.68 -15.98 -15.67
C VAL A 93 -10.30 -17.33 -15.31
N PRO A 94 -10.22 -17.77 -14.04
CA PRO A 94 -10.94 -18.96 -13.60
C PRO A 94 -12.45 -18.79 -13.78
N LEU A 95 -13.15 -19.87 -14.09
CA LEU A 95 -14.61 -19.86 -14.31
C LEU A 95 -15.37 -19.28 -13.11
N LEU A 96 -14.90 -19.54 -11.89
CA LEU A 96 -15.49 -19.01 -10.65
C LEU A 96 -15.39 -17.48 -10.51
N GLU A 97 -14.45 -16.84 -11.21
CA GLU A 97 -14.26 -15.38 -11.22
C GLU A 97 -14.91 -14.72 -12.44
N ALA A 98 -15.25 -15.49 -13.48
CA ALA A 98 -15.72 -14.97 -14.75
C ALA A 98 -16.95 -14.07 -14.62
N GLY A 99 -17.91 -14.46 -13.77
CA GLY A 99 -19.10 -13.64 -13.50
C GLY A 99 -18.75 -12.30 -12.85
N ARG A 100 -17.79 -12.28 -11.90
CA ARG A 100 -17.33 -11.05 -11.25
C ARG A 100 -16.61 -10.12 -12.24
N VAL A 101 -15.83 -10.69 -13.16
CA VAL A 101 -15.13 -9.92 -14.21
C VAL A 101 -16.11 -9.34 -15.22
N VAL A 102 -17.15 -10.08 -15.62
CA VAL A 102 -18.23 -9.54 -16.47
C VAL A 102 -18.92 -8.33 -15.83
N GLU A 103 -19.14 -8.40 -14.51
CA GLU A 103 -19.74 -7.30 -13.74
C GLU A 103 -18.76 -6.20 -13.33
N ALA A 104 -17.46 -6.33 -13.68
CA ALA A 104 -16.46 -5.32 -13.35
C ALA A 104 -16.83 -3.97 -14.00
N PRO A 105 -16.65 -2.83 -13.31
CA PRO A 105 -17.04 -1.52 -13.83
C PRO A 105 -16.54 -1.20 -15.24
N LEU A 106 -15.28 -1.54 -15.56
CA LEU A 106 -14.74 -1.36 -16.92
C LEU A 106 -15.48 -2.22 -17.95
N VAL A 107 -15.71 -3.49 -17.63
CA VAL A 107 -16.30 -4.46 -18.57
C VAL A 107 -17.75 -4.12 -18.84
N ARG A 108 -18.50 -3.70 -17.81
CA ARG A 108 -19.87 -3.18 -17.98
C ARG A 108 -19.91 -1.92 -18.84
N ALA A 109 -18.95 -1.00 -18.65
CA ALA A 109 -18.87 0.22 -19.44
C ALA A 109 -18.50 -0.04 -20.92
N LEU A 110 -17.78 -1.12 -21.22
CA LEU A 110 -17.51 -1.56 -22.60
C LEU A 110 -18.72 -2.24 -23.23
N ALA A 111 -19.49 -3.01 -22.44
CA ALA A 111 -20.68 -3.72 -22.92
C ALA A 111 -21.90 -2.81 -23.19
N GLY A 112 -21.98 -1.65 -22.53
CA GLY A 112 -23.06 -0.67 -22.70
C GLY A 112 -22.52 0.68 -23.17
N GLY A 113 -22.86 1.11 -24.39
CA GLY A 113 -22.50 2.44 -24.89
C GLY A 113 -23.14 3.56 -24.05
N GLY A 114 -22.40 4.09 -23.07
CA GLY A 114 -22.79 5.22 -22.22
C GLY A 114 -23.91 4.92 -21.20
N PRO A 115 -24.08 5.77 -20.15
CA PRO A 115 -25.11 5.55 -19.15
C PRO A 115 -26.49 5.84 -19.78
N GLY A 116 -27.18 4.80 -20.24
CA GLY A 116 -28.58 4.88 -20.58
C GLY A 116 -29.41 5.10 -19.31
N GLU A 117 -30.29 6.11 -19.34
CA GLU A 117 -31.29 6.35 -18.29
C GLU A 117 -32.04 5.06 -17.92
N PRO A 118 -32.36 4.84 -16.63
CA PRO A 118 -33.14 3.69 -16.23
C PRO A 118 -34.56 3.79 -16.80
N GLN A 119 -34.86 2.96 -17.80
CA GLN A 119 -36.24 2.74 -18.22
C GLN A 119 -37.02 2.12 -17.05
N ALA A 120 -38.04 2.84 -16.59
CA ALA A 120 -38.98 2.37 -15.58
C ALA A 120 -39.63 1.05 -16.04
N PRO A 121 -39.79 0.06 -15.15
CA PRO A 121 -40.46 -1.19 -15.53
C PRO A 121 -41.92 -0.92 -15.86
N ALA A 122 -42.33 -1.33 -17.06
CA ALA A 122 -43.71 -1.32 -17.48
C ALA A 122 -44.57 -2.18 -16.54
N ALA A 123 -45.59 -1.57 -15.95
CA ALA A 123 -46.59 -2.25 -15.14
C ALA A 123 -47.44 -3.18 -16.02
N GLY A 124 -47.33 -4.49 -15.79
CA GLY A 124 -48.28 -5.51 -16.28
C GLY A 124 -49.26 -5.90 -15.17
N PRO A 125 -50.54 -6.18 -15.48
CA PRO A 125 -51.61 -6.26 -14.50
C PRO A 125 -51.54 -7.57 -13.68
N GLY A 126 -51.92 -7.44 -12.41
CA GLY A 126 -51.82 -8.48 -11.40
C GLY A 126 -52.69 -9.71 -11.63
N GLY A 127 -52.19 -10.83 -11.14
CA GLY A 127 -52.92 -12.09 -10.94
C GLY A 127 -52.52 -12.68 -9.60
N SER A 128 -53.43 -12.61 -8.63
CA SER A 128 -53.32 -13.21 -7.31
C SER A 128 -53.50 -14.73 -7.39
N ALA A 129 -52.61 -15.49 -6.76
CA ALA A 129 -52.93 -16.84 -6.29
C ALA A 129 -52.07 -17.21 -5.07
N ALA A 130 -52.76 -17.49 -3.96
CA ALA A 130 -52.22 -17.79 -2.66
C ALA A 130 -51.52 -19.16 -2.60
N ALA A 131 -50.35 -19.19 -1.98
CA ALA A 131 -49.64 -20.42 -1.61
C ALA A 131 -50.14 -20.95 -0.26
N ARG A 132 -50.61 -22.20 -0.25
CA ARG A 132 -50.75 -23.02 0.97
C ARG A 132 -49.54 -23.93 1.08
N GLY A 133 -48.96 -23.98 2.27
CA GLY A 133 -47.71 -24.68 2.53
C GLY A 133 -47.82 -26.19 2.61
N ALA A 134 -46.66 -26.83 2.52
CA ALA A 134 -46.40 -28.12 3.12
C ALA A 134 -44.91 -28.20 3.50
N SER A 135 -44.68 -28.59 4.75
CA SER A 135 -43.40 -28.80 5.42
C SER A 135 -42.70 -30.08 4.94
N VAL A 136 -41.36 -30.11 4.96
CA VAL A 136 -40.61 -31.33 5.29
C VAL A 136 -39.32 -30.95 6.04
N SER A 137 -39.12 -31.55 7.22
CA SER A 137 -37.92 -31.48 8.05
C SER A 137 -36.88 -32.54 7.65
N PRO A 138 -35.60 -32.38 8.04
CA PRO A 138 -34.46 -33.12 7.49
C PRO A 138 -34.10 -34.36 8.31
N THR A 139 -33.46 -35.36 7.71
CA THR A 139 -32.47 -36.26 8.34
C THR A 139 -31.97 -37.31 7.34
N GLY A 140 -30.67 -37.65 7.41
CA GLY A 140 -30.14 -38.87 6.80
C GLY A 140 -28.73 -38.73 6.19
N LEU A 141 -27.69 -38.78 7.04
CA LEU A 141 -26.33 -39.15 6.61
C LEU A 141 -26.25 -40.66 6.37
N PRO A 142 -25.43 -41.14 5.42
CA PRO A 142 -24.81 -42.46 5.54
C PRO A 142 -23.28 -42.37 5.74
N ALA A 143 -22.79 -43.34 6.53
CA ALA A 143 -21.40 -43.58 6.92
C ALA A 143 -20.61 -44.38 5.84
N PRO A 144 -19.28 -44.56 5.98
CA PRO A 144 -18.37 -44.85 4.88
C PRO A 144 -18.15 -46.35 4.62
N ALA A 145 -17.71 -46.69 3.41
CA ALA A 145 -17.15 -48.00 3.09
C ALA A 145 -15.81 -47.83 2.35
N ALA A 146 -14.83 -48.66 2.73
CA ALA A 146 -13.51 -48.83 2.12
C ALA A 146 -13.31 -50.32 1.74
N PRO A 147 -12.18 -50.73 1.15
CA PRO A 147 -11.59 -50.33 -0.13
C PRO A 147 -11.60 -51.51 -1.14
N ALA A 148 -11.43 -51.24 -2.44
CA ALA A 148 -11.12 -52.28 -3.41
C ALA A 148 -10.09 -51.79 -4.44
N THR A 149 -9.11 -52.65 -4.69
CA THR A 149 -7.88 -52.46 -5.46
C THR A 149 -8.08 -52.58 -6.97
N THR A 150 -7.36 -51.70 -7.68
CA THR A 150 -6.71 -51.87 -9.00
C THR A 150 -7.51 -52.46 -10.18
N ALA A 151 -7.93 -51.56 -11.07
CA ALA A 151 -7.80 -51.74 -12.51
C ALA A 151 -7.52 -50.36 -13.12
N ALA A 152 -6.50 -50.24 -13.97
CA ALA A 152 -6.30 -49.06 -14.79
C ALA A 152 -7.21 -49.17 -16.03
N PRO A 153 -7.98 -48.12 -16.35
CA PRO A 153 -8.33 -47.91 -17.74
C PRO A 153 -8.17 -46.43 -18.17
N ALA A 154 -7.62 -46.30 -19.39
CA ALA A 154 -7.84 -45.28 -20.41
C ALA A 154 -7.74 -43.79 -20.01
N ALA A 155 -6.93 -43.07 -20.78
CA ALA A 155 -6.92 -41.61 -20.85
C ALA A 155 -8.36 -41.07 -20.94
N PRO A 156 -8.75 -40.07 -20.13
CA PRO A 156 -10.06 -39.47 -20.27
C PRO A 156 -10.08 -38.73 -21.61
N ALA A 157 -11.06 -39.10 -22.44
CA ALA A 157 -11.45 -38.35 -23.61
C ALA A 157 -11.64 -36.88 -23.24
N GLU A 158 -11.17 -35.97 -24.09
CA GLU A 158 -11.47 -34.55 -24.03
C GLU A 158 -12.99 -34.39 -23.88
N GLY A 159 -13.44 -34.01 -22.68
CA GLY A 159 -14.80 -33.57 -22.49
C GLY A 159 -15.03 -32.34 -23.37
N PRO A 160 -16.23 -32.14 -23.94
CA PRO A 160 -16.49 -30.97 -24.75
C PRO A 160 -16.21 -29.74 -23.90
N ALA A 161 -15.34 -28.85 -24.39
CA ALA A 161 -15.16 -27.52 -23.83
C ALA A 161 -16.57 -26.93 -23.61
N PRO A 162 -16.87 -26.33 -22.44
CA PRO A 162 -18.17 -25.73 -22.23
C PRO A 162 -18.43 -24.73 -23.35
N THR A 163 -19.38 -25.05 -24.22
CA THR A 163 -19.80 -24.29 -25.40
C THR A 163 -20.59 -23.04 -25.00
N GLY A 164 -20.14 -22.33 -23.96
CA GLY A 164 -20.65 -21.05 -23.50
C GLY A 164 -19.88 -19.86 -24.07
N ALA A 165 -19.24 -20.00 -25.24
CA ALA A 165 -18.41 -18.96 -25.85
C ALA A 165 -19.15 -17.63 -26.11
N GLY A 166 -20.49 -17.63 -26.08
CA GLY A 166 -21.33 -16.44 -26.20
C GLY A 166 -21.75 -15.78 -24.88
N ALA A 167 -21.58 -16.42 -23.72
CA ALA A 167 -22.14 -15.91 -22.45
C ALA A 167 -21.25 -14.88 -21.74
N PHE A 168 -19.94 -14.92 -21.97
CA PHE A 168 -18.94 -14.12 -21.23
C PHE A 168 -18.24 -13.06 -22.10
N GLY A 169 -18.66 -12.88 -23.36
CA GLY A 169 -18.07 -11.91 -24.28
C GLY A 169 -16.55 -12.05 -24.39
N ARG A 170 -15.82 -11.00 -24.00
CA ARG A 170 -14.35 -10.91 -24.03
C ARG A 170 -13.66 -11.50 -22.80
N VAL A 171 -14.42 -12.08 -21.88
CA VAL A 171 -13.91 -12.87 -20.76
C VAL A 171 -13.81 -14.34 -21.20
N CYS A 172 -12.62 -14.91 -21.03
CA CYS A 172 -12.25 -16.27 -21.43
C CYS A 172 -12.09 -17.12 -20.15
N PRO A 173 -13.15 -17.77 -19.67
CA PRO A 173 -13.07 -18.59 -18.47
C PRO A 173 -12.31 -19.91 -18.73
N TYR A 174 -11.66 -20.44 -17.70
CA TYR A 174 -11.15 -21.82 -17.66
C TYR A 174 -11.53 -22.51 -16.35
N ALA A 175 -11.73 -23.83 -16.37
CA ALA A 175 -12.08 -24.60 -15.16
C ALA A 175 -10.84 -24.88 -14.30
N ASP A 176 -11.00 -25.04 -12.98
CA ASP A 176 -9.89 -25.23 -12.01
C ASP A 176 -8.96 -26.42 -12.31
N GLY A 177 -9.44 -27.45 -13.02
CA GLY A 177 -8.64 -28.60 -13.45
C GLY A 177 -8.17 -28.56 -14.90
N ALA A 178 -8.47 -27.49 -15.63
CA ALA A 178 -8.07 -27.33 -17.03
C ALA A 178 -6.79 -26.51 -17.16
N ASP A 179 -6.03 -26.77 -18.21
CA ASP A 179 -4.92 -25.89 -18.61
C ASP A 179 -5.47 -24.49 -18.94
N PRO A 180 -4.97 -23.41 -18.33
CA PRO A 180 -5.38 -22.04 -18.69
C PRO A 180 -4.87 -21.57 -20.06
N ALA A 181 -3.88 -22.24 -20.67
CA ALA A 181 -3.25 -21.78 -21.91
C ALA A 181 -4.25 -21.49 -23.06
N PRO A 182 -5.29 -22.31 -23.32
CA PRO A 182 -6.30 -21.99 -24.34
C PRO A 182 -7.09 -20.71 -24.03
N ALA A 183 -7.38 -20.45 -22.76
CA ALA A 183 -8.06 -19.22 -22.34
C ALA A 183 -7.17 -17.99 -22.52
N VAL A 184 -5.88 -18.09 -22.19
CA VAL A 184 -4.88 -17.05 -22.43
C VAL A 184 -4.73 -16.75 -23.92
N ALA A 185 -4.57 -17.79 -24.76
CA ALA A 185 -4.46 -17.64 -26.20
C ALA A 185 -5.72 -16.97 -26.80
N ARG A 186 -6.91 -17.35 -26.32
CA ARG A 186 -8.17 -16.73 -26.75
C ARG A 186 -8.25 -15.25 -26.34
N ALA A 187 -7.85 -14.90 -25.12
CA ALA A 187 -7.80 -13.51 -24.67
C ALA A 187 -6.85 -12.69 -25.57
N VAL A 188 -5.62 -13.18 -25.78
CA VAL A 188 -4.65 -12.53 -26.68
C VAL A 188 -5.22 -12.35 -28.08
N ALA A 189 -5.85 -13.38 -28.67
CA ALA A 189 -6.47 -13.28 -30.00
C ALA A 189 -7.58 -12.22 -30.05
N LEU A 190 -8.45 -12.16 -29.03
CA LEU A 190 -9.51 -11.16 -28.95
C LEU A 190 -8.96 -9.73 -28.83
N ALA A 191 -7.95 -9.51 -27.98
CA ALA A 191 -7.34 -8.20 -27.78
C ALA A 191 -6.60 -7.71 -29.05
N THR A 192 -5.96 -8.61 -29.78
CA THR A 192 -5.12 -8.25 -30.94
C THR A 192 -5.88 -8.11 -32.26
N ALA A 193 -7.11 -8.64 -32.35
CA ALA A 193 -7.94 -8.61 -33.56
C ALA A 193 -8.13 -7.20 -34.17
N GLY A 194 -8.10 -6.15 -33.35
CA GLY A 194 -8.29 -4.75 -33.78
C GLY A 194 -7.01 -3.95 -34.06
N LEU A 195 -5.81 -4.52 -33.88
CA LEU A 195 -4.55 -3.78 -33.99
C LEU A 195 -4.10 -3.50 -35.43
N GLY A 196 -4.66 -4.20 -36.43
CA GLY A 196 -4.35 -3.99 -37.85
C GLY A 196 -2.93 -4.42 -38.26
N GLY A 197 -2.22 -5.18 -37.42
CA GLY A 197 -0.87 -5.67 -37.67
C GLY A 197 -0.38 -6.60 -36.54
N PRO A 198 0.81 -7.21 -36.70
CA PRO A 198 1.38 -8.09 -35.67
C PRO A 198 1.78 -7.28 -34.42
N VAL A 199 1.62 -7.89 -33.25
CA VAL A 199 2.18 -7.36 -31.99
C VAL A 199 3.71 -7.43 -32.09
N ARG A 200 4.38 -6.30 -31.92
CA ARG A 200 5.85 -6.24 -31.88
C ARG A 200 6.36 -6.08 -30.46
N VAL A 201 5.66 -5.29 -29.66
CA VAL A 201 6.05 -4.98 -28.28
C VAL A 201 4.91 -5.31 -27.32
N ALA A 202 5.19 -6.18 -26.36
CA ALA A 202 4.31 -6.47 -25.24
C ALA A 202 4.92 -5.95 -23.93
N ALA A 203 4.09 -5.56 -22.98
CA ALA A 203 4.52 -5.10 -21.67
C ALA A 203 3.78 -5.83 -20.54
N MET A 204 4.46 -6.03 -19.41
CA MET A 204 3.89 -6.65 -18.20
C MET A 204 4.49 -6.00 -16.96
N GLU A 205 3.75 -5.97 -15.85
CA GLU A 205 4.24 -5.42 -14.57
C GLU A 205 5.27 -6.35 -13.94
N GLU A 206 6.53 -5.93 -13.86
CA GLU A 206 7.61 -6.77 -13.32
C GLU A 206 7.52 -6.93 -11.80
N ARG A 207 6.98 -5.92 -11.10
CA ARG A 207 6.84 -5.94 -9.64
C ARG A 207 5.66 -6.78 -9.12
N VAL A 208 4.69 -7.10 -9.99
CA VAL A 208 3.43 -7.75 -9.60
C VAL A 208 3.29 -9.12 -10.25
N ALA A 209 3.69 -9.26 -11.52
CA ALA A 209 3.52 -10.50 -12.25
C ALA A 209 4.34 -11.63 -11.66
N ARG A 210 3.71 -12.78 -11.45
CA ARG A 210 4.41 -14.00 -11.03
C ARG A 210 4.99 -14.70 -12.25
N LEU A 211 6.09 -15.43 -12.05
CA LEU A 211 6.82 -16.08 -13.14
C LEU A 211 5.96 -17.01 -14.02
N PHE A 212 4.94 -17.67 -13.45
CA PHE A 212 4.08 -18.55 -14.23
C PHE A 212 3.06 -17.78 -15.10
N GLU A 213 2.61 -16.60 -14.65
CA GLU A 213 1.74 -15.70 -15.43
C GLU A 213 2.51 -15.15 -16.62
N TRP A 214 3.76 -14.72 -16.38
CA TRP A 214 4.70 -14.36 -17.43
C TRP A 214 4.89 -15.49 -18.44
N ARG A 215 5.16 -16.73 -18.00
CA ARG A 215 5.36 -17.88 -18.90
C ARG A 215 4.14 -18.15 -19.78
N ALA A 216 2.93 -18.07 -19.21
CA ALA A 216 1.69 -18.26 -19.97
C ALA A 216 1.48 -17.15 -21.01
N ALA A 217 1.73 -15.89 -20.63
CA ALA A 217 1.66 -14.75 -21.53
C ALA A 217 2.71 -14.83 -22.66
N ALA A 218 3.95 -15.14 -22.33
CA ALA A 218 5.06 -15.32 -23.28
C ALA A 218 4.81 -16.47 -24.28
N ALA A 219 4.24 -17.58 -23.80
CA ALA A 219 3.87 -18.69 -24.68
C ALA A 219 2.76 -18.30 -25.69
N ALA A 220 1.83 -17.43 -25.29
CA ALA A 220 0.76 -16.94 -26.15
C ALA A 220 1.21 -15.82 -27.13
N LEU A 221 2.38 -15.23 -26.92
CA LEU A 221 2.94 -14.13 -27.72
C LEU A 221 4.37 -14.47 -28.19
N PRO A 222 4.56 -15.50 -29.03
CA PRO A 222 5.88 -15.86 -29.52
C PRO A 222 6.44 -14.75 -30.43
N GLY A 223 7.72 -14.44 -30.26
CA GLY A 223 8.44 -13.52 -31.15
C GLY A 223 8.21 -12.03 -30.89
N VAL A 224 7.55 -11.65 -29.78
CA VAL A 224 7.42 -10.24 -29.37
C VAL A 224 8.63 -9.80 -28.54
N SER A 225 8.96 -8.52 -28.62
CA SER A 225 9.85 -7.87 -27.64
C SER A 225 9.06 -7.54 -26.38
N TRP A 226 9.68 -7.75 -25.22
CA TRP A 226 9.06 -7.45 -23.94
C TRP A 226 9.71 -6.26 -23.26
N GLN A 227 8.90 -5.48 -22.56
CA GLN A 227 9.37 -4.37 -21.73
C GLN A 227 8.57 -4.25 -20.43
N PRO A 228 9.11 -3.58 -19.39
CA PRO A 228 8.38 -3.31 -18.17
C PRO A 228 7.17 -2.41 -18.43
N ALA A 229 6.00 -2.77 -17.89
CA ALA A 229 4.82 -1.90 -17.89
C ALA A 229 4.87 -0.84 -16.77
N ASP A 230 5.72 -1.05 -15.77
CA ASP A 230 5.84 -0.25 -14.55
C ASP A 230 6.00 1.26 -14.79
N PRO A 231 6.80 1.75 -15.75
CA PRO A 231 6.91 3.19 -16.00
C PRO A 231 5.61 3.82 -16.52
N VAL A 232 4.91 3.12 -17.41
CA VAL A 232 3.65 3.59 -18.01
C VAL A 232 2.53 3.60 -16.99
N LEU A 233 2.40 2.53 -16.21
CA LEU A 233 1.39 2.41 -15.15
C LEU A 233 1.68 3.32 -13.97
N GLY A 234 2.95 3.43 -13.56
CA GLY A 234 3.39 4.34 -12.50
C GLY A 234 3.07 5.79 -12.84
N ALA A 235 3.40 6.24 -14.06
CA ALA A 235 3.09 7.60 -14.49
C ALA A 235 1.59 7.87 -14.65
N LEU A 236 0.80 6.85 -15.03
CA LEU A 236 -0.65 6.95 -15.07
C LEU A 236 -1.25 7.11 -13.67
N ARG A 237 -0.84 6.25 -12.74
CA ARG A 237 -1.37 6.22 -11.37
C ARG A 237 -0.84 7.34 -10.48
N ALA A 238 0.33 7.91 -10.79
CA ALA A 238 0.93 8.98 -9.99
C ALA A 238 -0.02 10.18 -9.84
N ARG A 239 -0.77 10.55 -10.89
CA ARG A 239 -1.75 11.66 -10.84
C ARG A 239 -3.13 11.15 -10.44
N LYS A 240 -3.56 11.51 -9.24
CA LYS A 240 -4.84 11.13 -8.66
C LYS A 240 -5.98 12.00 -9.21
N ASP A 241 -7.07 11.35 -9.60
CA ASP A 241 -8.34 12.01 -9.92
C ASP A 241 -9.06 12.48 -8.63
N ALA A 242 -10.15 13.22 -8.80
CA ALA A 242 -10.88 13.81 -7.68
C ALA A 242 -11.47 12.74 -6.72
N ALA A 243 -11.92 11.59 -7.24
CA ALA A 243 -12.47 10.52 -6.42
C ALA A 243 -11.35 9.81 -5.63
N GLU A 244 -10.19 9.61 -6.26
CA GLU A 244 -9.00 9.07 -5.60
C GLU A 244 -8.54 9.97 -4.44
N VAL A 245 -8.49 11.29 -4.66
CA VAL A 245 -8.14 12.26 -3.60
C VAL A 245 -9.15 12.25 -2.46
N VAL A 246 -10.44 12.07 -2.73
CA VAL A 246 -11.48 11.94 -1.68
C VAL A 246 -11.22 10.70 -0.83
N ALA A 247 -10.91 9.56 -1.44
CA ALA A 247 -10.59 8.33 -0.72
C ALA A 247 -9.32 8.49 0.14
N LEU A 248 -8.24 9.06 -0.42
CA LEU A 248 -6.99 9.35 0.30
C LEU A 248 -7.22 10.27 1.50
N ARG A 249 -7.99 11.36 1.33
CA ARG A 249 -8.36 12.25 2.45
C ARG A 249 -9.12 11.51 3.53
N LYS A 250 -10.05 10.63 3.14
CA LYS A 250 -10.82 9.86 4.10
C LYS A 250 -9.93 8.88 4.86
N ALA A 251 -9.03 8.19 4.17
CA ALA A 251 -8.05 7.32 4.81
C ALA A 251 -7.19 8.09 5.84
N ALA A 252 -6.71 9.29 5.48
CA ALA A 252 -5.94 10.15 6.38
C ALA A 252 -6.73 10.53 7.65
N GLU A 253 -8.02 10.90 7.52
CA GLU A 253 -8.88 11.18 8.68
C GLU A 253 -9.04 9.97 9.61
N LEU A 254 -9.23 8.78 9.04
CA LEU A 254 -9.45 7.56 9.81
C LEU A 254 -8.19 7.13 10.56
N VAL A 255 -7.03 7.15 9.90
CA VAL A 255 -5.77 6.77 10.56
C VAL A 255 -5.41 7.74 11.69
N GLU A 256 -5.65 9.04 11.51
CA GLU A 256 -5.40 10.03 12.57
C GLU A 256 -6.34 9.86 13.77
N THR A 257 -7.58 9.47 13.51
CA THR A 257 -8.54 9.14 14.57
C THR A 257 -8.07 7.92 15.36
N ALA A 258 -7.63 6.86 14.69
CA ALA A 258 -7.12 5.65 15.32
C ALA A 258 -5.80 5.89 16.08
N LEU A 259 -4.86 6.62 15.49
CA LEU A 259 -3.62 7.02 16.13
C LEU A 259 -3.89 7.86 17.40
N GLY A 260 -4.84 8.80 17.31
CA GLY A 260 -5.26 9.61 18.45
C GLY A 260 -5.80 8.77 19.62
N HIS A 261 -6.48 7.66 19.33
CA HIS A 261 -6.85 6.67 20.36
C HIS A 261 -5.62 5.96 20.93
N GLY A 262 -4.73 5.47 20.07
CA GLY A 262 -3.48 4.80 20.44
C GLY A 262 -2.57 5.62 21.35
N MET A 263 -2.55 6.95 21.18
CA MET A 263 -1.73 7.86 21.97
C MET A 263 -1.97 7.77 23.48
N ALA A 264 -3.17 7.37 23.94
CA ALA A 264 -3.47 7.19 25.36
C ALA A 264 -2.66 6.06 26.02
N PHE A 265 -2.11 5.15 25.21
CA PHE A 265 -1.38 3.96 25.66
C PHE A 265 0.14 4.11 25.53
N ILE A 266 0.62 5.22 24.95
CA ILE A 266 2.05 5.50 24.75
C ILE A 266 2.64 6.07 26.05
N GLN A 267 2.91 5.18 27.01
CA GLN A 267 3.49 5.53 28.30
C GLN A 267 4.30 4.36 28.89
N PRO A 268 5.24 4.63 29.82
CA PRO A 268 6.04 3.58 30.44
C PRO A 268 5.18 2.45 31.04
N GLY A 269 5.64 1.21 30.87
CA GLY A 269 4.95 0.01 31.37
C GLY A 269 4.03 -0.68 30.36
N TYR A 270 3.62 0.00 29.27
CA TYR A 270 2.95 -0.65 28.14
C TYR A 270 3.96 -1.34 27.22
N ARG A 271 3.53 -2.40 26.53
CA ARG A 271 4.28 -3.02 25.44
C ARG A 271 3.95 -2.36 24.10
N GLU A 272 4.92 -2.37 23.18
CA GLU A 272 4.71 -1.99 21.77
C GLU A 272 3.48 -2.70 21.17
N SER A 273 3.38 -4.03 21.33
CA SER A 273 2.24 -4.86 20.90
C SER A 273 0.89 -4.45 21.48
N GLN A 274 0.85 -3.97 22.73
CA GLN A 274 -0.39 -3.51 23.35
C GLN A 274 -0.87 -2.22 22.69
N ILE A 275 0.04 -1.30 22.38
CA ILE A 275 -0.28 -0.06 21.67
C ILE A 275 -0.79 -0.37 20.27
N ALA A 276 -0.07 -1.23 19.53
CA ALA A 276 -0.49 -1.66 18.20
C ALA A 276 -1.89 -2.28 18.20
N ARG A 277 -2.20 -3.13 19.19
CA ARG A 277 -3.53 -3.75 19.34
C ARG A 277 -4.64 -2.73 19.58
N GLU A 278 -4.42 -1.71 20.42
CA GLU A 278 -5.45 -0.69 20.67
C GLU A 278 -5.69 0.18 19.41
N ILE A 279 -4.64 0.46 18.63
CA ILE A 279 -4.78 1.13 17.33
C ILE A 279 -5.54 0.24 16.33
N GLU A 280 -5.21 -1.05 16.28
CA GLU A 280 -5.90 -1.99 15.38
C GLU A 280 -7.39 -2.08 15.70
N LYS A 281 -7.72 -2.14 16.99
CA LYS A 281 -9.10 -2.13 17.47
C LYS A 281 -9.82 -0.86 17.00
N ALA A 282 -9.20 0.31 17.15
CA ALA A 282 -9.77 1.58 16.70
C ALA A 282 -10.00 1.61 15.17
N LEU A 283 -9.03 1.15 14.37
CA LEU A 283 -9.18 1.05 12.90
C LEU A 283 -10.37 0.16 12.52
N ARG A 284 -10.51 -1.00 13.18
CA ARG A 284 -11.62 -1.93 12.93
C ARG A 284 -12.97 -1.35 13.33
N GLU A 285 -13.05 -0.63 14.45
CA GLU A 285 -14.27 0.08 14.87
C GLU A 285 -14.66 1.20 13.88
N LEU A 286 -13.68 1.81 13.22
CA LEU A 286 -13.87 2.78 12.15
C LEU A 286 -14.21 2.15 10.78
N GLY A 287 -14.22 0.82 10.67
CA GLY A 287 -14.54 0.11 9.43
C GLY A 287 -13.40 0.06 8.41
N THR A 288 -12.15 0.24 8.84
CA THR A 288 -10.95 0.17 7.99
C THR A 288 -9.89 -0.78 8.58
N ARG A 289 -8.74 -0.87 7.92
CA ARG A 289 -7.55 -1.61 8.36
C ARG A 289 -6.29 -0.86 7.93
N SER A 290 -5.16 -1.17 8.55
CA SER A 290 -3.87 -0.71 8.02
C SER A 290 -3.47 -1.54 6.78
N PRO A 291 -2.99 -0.90 5.69
CA PRO A 291 -2.54 -1.61 4.49
C PRO A 291 -1.18 -2.29 4.66
N PHE A 292 -0.40 -1.96 5.68
CA PHE A 292 0.97 -2.50 5.91
C PHE A 292 1.24 -2.95 7.34
N GLY A 293 0.20 -3.07 8.18
CA GLY A 293 0.34 -3.39 9.60
C GLY A 293 0.49 -2.14 10.49
N ILE A 294 0.71 -2.35 11.78
CA ILE A 294 0.89 -1.26 12.75
C ILE A 294 2.25 -1.47 13.39
N HIS A 295 3.16 -0.53 13.15
CA HIS A 295 4.55 -0.63 13.56
C HIS A 295 4.81 0.32 14.72
N VAL A 296 5.28 -0.23 15.84
CA VAL A 296 5.61 0.51 17.05
C VAL A 296 6.99 0.08 17.49
N ALA A 297 7.92 1.03 17.57
CA ALA A 297 9.28 0.75 18.04
C ALA A 297 9.72 1.75 19.11
N SER A 298 10.29 1.23 20.19
CA SER A 298 10.61 2.00 21.39
C SER A 298 12.08 1.87 21.83
N GLY A 299 12.60 2.92 22.45
CA GLY A 299 13.96 2.96 23.00
C GLY A 299 15.01 2.68 21.91
N PRO A 300 15.98 1.78 22.13
CA PRO A 300 16.99 1.45 21.13
C PRO A 300 16.42 0.89 19.81
N ARG A 301 15.25 0.21 19.86
CA ARG A 301 14.59 -0.32 18.64
C ARG A 301 14.15 0.78 17.70
N SER A 302 13.84 1.96 18.23
CA SER A 302 13.45 3.11 17.41
C SER A 302 14.55 3.56 16.43
N ALA A 303 15.81 3.15 16.64
CA ALA A 303 16.92 3.39 15.71
C ALA A 303 16.96 2.41 14.51
N VAL A 304 16.02 1.46 14.41
CA VAL A 304 15.89 0.57 13.26
C VAL A 304 14.70 1.06 12.42
N PRO A 305 14.90 1.61 11.20
CA PRO A 305 13.83 2.26 10.43
C PRO A 305 12.63 1.36 10.13
N HIS A 306 12.87 0.06 9.93
CA HIS A 306 11.88 -0.99 9.65
C HIS A 306 11.71 -1.94 10.84
N ALA A 307 11.77 -1.45 12.08
CA ALA A 307 11.48 -2.28 13.23
C ALA A 307 10.01 -2.73 13.20
N GLU A 308 9.80 -4.04 13.24
CA GLU A 308 8.47 -4.62 13.47
C GLU A 308 8.04 -4.40 14.93
N THR A 309 6.73 -4.41 15.18
CA THR A 309 6.18 -4.35 16.54
C THR A 309 6.54 -5.61 17.33
N GLU A 310 7.11 -5.44 18.53
CA GLU A 310 7.41 -6.55 19.45
C GLU A 310 6.73 -6.40 20.83
N ASP A 311 7.15 -7.19 21.82
CA ASP A 311 6.64 -7.15 23.20
C ASP A 311 7.53 -6.33 24.16
N ARG A 312 8.40 -5.45 23.63
CA ARG A 312 9.24 -4.59 24.47
C ARG A 312 8.37 -3.67 25.31
N VAL A 313 8.63 -3.67 26.62
CA VAL A 313 8.00 -2.75 27.57
C VAL A 313 8.65 -1.38 27.46
N LEU A 314 7.87 -0.35 27.18
CA LEU A 314 8.28 1.05 27.15
C LEU A 314 8.85 1.47 28.51
N GLN A 315 9.99 2.15 28.47
CA GLN A 315 10.72 2.66 29.63
C GLN A 315 10.65 4.19 29.67
N PRO A 316 10.78 4.82 30.86
CA PRO A 316 10.93 6.26 30.97
C PRO A 316 12.09 6.79 30.10
N GLY A 317 11.87 7.88 29.37
CA GLY A 317 12.86 8.48 28.47
C GLY A 317 13.03 7.81 27.10
N ASP A 318 12.24 6.79 26.77
CA ASP A 318 12.28 6.18 25.43
C ASP A 318 11.78 7.15 24.35
N LEU A 319 12.44 7.10 23.18
CA LEU A 319 11.78 7.49 21.93
C LEU A 319 10.86 6.35 21.50
N VAL A 320 9.67 6.68 21.03
CA VAL A 320 8.67 5.74 20.54
C VAL A 320 8.11 6.28 19.26
N TRP A 321 8.35 5.64 18.12
CA TRP A 321 7.63 5.96 16.90
C TRP A 321 6.52 4.95 16.65
N VAL A 322 5.40 5.45 16.15
CA VAL A 322 4.25 4.69 15.68
C VAL A 322 4.05 5.04 14.23
N ASP A 323 4.05 4.03 13.39
CA ASP A 323 3.90 4.11 11.94
C ASP A 323 2.72 3.21 11.54
N VAL A 324 1.69 3.83 10.96
CA VAL A 324 0.40 3.20 10.74
C VAL A 324 -0.32 3.86 9.57
N GLY A 325 -1.09 3.05 8.83
CA GLY A 325 -1.97 3.53 7.78
C GLY A 325 -3.44 3.18 8.00
N ALA A 326 -4.28 3.69 7.09
CA ALA A 326 -5.64 3.23 6.89
C ALA A 326 -5.93 3.14 5.39
N GLU A 327 -6.97 2.40 5.00
CA GLU A 327 -7.40 2.34 3.61
C GLU A 327 -8.89 2.63 3.43
N VAL A 328 -9.23 3.31 2.33
CA VAL A 328 -10.61 3.58 1.89
C VAL A 328 -10.67 3.33 0.40
N ASP A 329 -11.60 2.46 -0.05
CA ASP A 329 -11.74 2.06 -1.46
C ASP A 329 -10.42 1.58 -2.11
N GLY A 330 -9.52 1.03 -1.29
CA GLY A 330 -8.18 0.57 -1.68
C GLY A 330 -7.09 1.64 -1.64
N TYR A 331 -7.42 2.93 -1.43
CA TYR A 331 -6.43 4.01 -1.33
C TYR A 331 -5.91 4.14 0.10
N ALA A 332 -4.59 4.13 0.25
CA ALA A 332 -3.89 4.16 1.53
C ALA A 332 -3.61 5.59 2.01
N ALA A 333 -3.66 5.80 3.32
CA ALA A 333 -2.97 6.89 4.01
C ALA A 333 -1.83 6.30 4.83
N ASP A 334 -0.78 7.09 5.03
CA ASP A 334 0.44 6.69 5.74
C ASP A 334 0.88 7.78 6.74
N ILE A 335 1.16 7.39 7.98
CA ILE A 335 1.53 8.36 9.01
C ILE A 335 2.42 7.76 10.10
N THR A 336 3.63 8.32 10.19
CA THR A 336 4.53 8.17 11.34
C THR A 336 4.48 9.36 12.30
N ARG A 337 4.36 9.08 13.61
CA ARG A 337 4.60 10.05 14.70
C ARG A 337 5.59 9.48 15.70
N THR A 338 6.54 10.31 16.13
CA THR A 338 7.52 9.96 17.18
C THR A 338 7.24 10.72 18.48
N PHE A 339 7.31 10.03 19.61
CA PHE A 339 7.11 10.55 20.97
C PHE A 339 8.36 10.30 21.82
N LEU A 340 8.65 11.18 22.75
CA LEU A 340 9.65 11.05 23.79
C LEU A 340 8.93 10.93 25.13
N LEU A 341 9.05 9.77 25.76
CA LEU A 341 8.43 9.52 27.05
C LEU A 341 9.11 10.34 28.15
N PRO A 342 8.36 10.83 29.13
CA PRO A 342 8.95 11.53 30.27
C PRO A 342 9.86 10.61 31.10
N GLY A 343 10.79 11.24 31.83
CA GLY A 343 11.79 10.54 32.62
C GLY A 343 13.05 10.16 31.83
N GLY A 344 13.96 9.43 32.46
CA GLY A 344 15.26 9.05 31.87
C GLY A 344 16.40 10.02 32.16
N ASP A 345 17.58 9.73 31.59
CA ASP A 345 18.78 10.57 31.73
C ASP A 345 18.60 11.93 31.04
N PRO A 346 18.77 13.06 31.75
CA PRO A 346 18.65 14.40 31.17
C PRO A 346 19.58 14.65 29.97
N HIS A 347 20.78 14.08 29.95
CA HIS A 347 21.71 14.29 28.84
C HIS A 347 21.23 13.60 27.56
N GLY A 348 20.85 12.33 27.65
CA GLY A 348 20.19 11.62 26.55
C GLY A 348 18.89 12.26 26.08
N ALA A 349 18.10 12.83 27.01
CA ALA A 349 16.86 13.53 26.67
C ALA A 349 17.10 14.78 25.80
N ALA A 350 18.14 15.57 26.09
CA ALA A 350 18.50 16.74 25.29
C ALA A 350 18.90 16.34 23.85
N GLN A 351 19.70 15.28 23.69
CA GLN A 351 20.10 14.80 22.37
C GLN A 351 18.92 14.24 21.57
N LYS A 352 18.01 13.50 22.22
CA LYS A 352 16.76 13.01 21.60
C LYS A 352 15.86 14.15 21.14
N ALA A 353 15.75 15.22 21.93
CA ALA A 353 15.01 16.41 21.56
C ALA A 353 15.65 17.16 20.39
N GLU A 354 16.98 17.22 20.34
CA GLU A 354 17.72 17.81 19.22
C GLU A 354 17.47 17.06 17.91
N ILE A 355 17.64 15.74 17.88
CA ILE A 355 17.40 14.98 16.64
C ILE A 355 15.95 15.08 16.18
N TYR A 356 15.00 15.15 17.12
CA TYR A 356 13.60 15.38 16.76
C TYR A 356 13.40 16.74 16.12
N ARG A 357 13.96 17.80 16.72
CA ARG A 357 13.90 19.15 16.16
C ARG A 357 14.50 19.18 14.75
N VAL A 358 15.63 18.52 14.52
CA VAL A 358 16.26 18.45 13.19
C VAL A 358 15.35 17.74 12.19
N VAL A 359 14.77 16.59 12.54
CA VAL A 359 13.82 15.86 11.67
C VAL A 359 12.58 16.72 11.38
N TYR A 360 12.03 17.40 12.38
CA TYR A 360 10.90 18.31 12.21
C TYR A 360 11.22 19.43 11.21
N LEU A 361 12.40 20.06 11.32
CA LEU A 361 12.83 21.10 10.40
C LEU A 361 13.10 20.56 8.99
N ALA A 362 13.66 19.36 8.86
CA ALA A 362 13.89 18.70 7.58
C ALA A 362 12.57 18.39 6.87
N GLN A 363 11.60 17.85 7.61
CA GLN A 363 10.25 17.54 7.13
C GLN A 363 9.53 18.81 6.65
N ALA A 364 9.61 19.90 7.43
CA ALA A 364 9.05 21.18 7.06
C ALA A 364 9.72 21.78 5.80
N ALA A 365 11.04 21.64 5.67
CA ALA A 365 11.78 22.10 4.49
C ALA A 365 11.38 21.34 3.22
N ALA A 366 11.24 20.01 3.29
CA ALA A 366 10.73 19.22 2.17
C ALA A 366 9.29 19.59 1.79
N ARG A 367 8.40 19.75 2.78
CA ARG A 367 7.02 20.22 2.55
C ARG A 367 6.96 21.58 1.87
N ALA A 368 7.83 22.51 2.26
CA ALA A 368 7.91 23.83 1.64
C ALA A 368 8.48 23.80 0.21
N ALA A 369 9.34 22.84 -0.10
CA ALA A 369 9.89 22.66 -1.45
C ALA A 369 8.90 21.99 -2.42
N ALA A 370 7.94 21.21 -1.91
CA ALA A 370 6.94 20.52 -2.71
C ALA A 370 5.94 21.48 -3.37
N ARG A 371 5.99 21.58 -4.69
CA ARG A 371 5.06 22.37 -5.53
C ARG A 371 5.12 21.89 -6.99
N PRO A 372 4.15 22.25 -7.84
CA PRO A 372 4.20 21.94 -9.26
C PRO A 372 5.50 22.41 -9.92
N GLY A 373 6.02 21.59 -10.83
CA GLY A 373 7.21 21.88 -11.62
C GLY A 373 8.54 21.62 -10.93
N VAL A 374 8.56 21.33 -9.62
CA VAL A 374 9.78 20.92 -8.90
C VAL A 374 10.05 19.44 -9.15
N ARG A 375 11.31 19.03 -9.27
CA ARG A 375 11.66 17.60 -9.39
C ARG A 375 11.62 16.91 -8.02
N ALA A 376 11.24 15.64 -8.00
CA ALA A 376 11.14 14.84 -6.77
C ALA A 376 12.44 14.83 -5.94
N GLN A 377 13.60 14.72 -6.60
CA GLN A 377 14.91 14.81 -5.93
C GLN A 377 15.19 16.16 -5.23
N GLU A 378 14.55 17.25 -5.67
CA GLU A 378 14.76 18.57 -5.05
C GLU A 378 14.03 18.68 -3.71
N VAL A 379 12.91 17.98 -3.56
CA VAL A 379 12.19 17.81 -2.29
C VAL A 379 13.02 16.95 -1.33
N ASP A 380 13.61 15.84 -1.80
CA ASP A 380 14.54 15.04 -0.98
C ASP A 380 15.73 15.87 -0.51
N ALA A 381 16.36 16.59 -1.45
CA ALA A 381 17.53 17.41 -1.15
C ALA A 381 17.20 18.52 -0.13
N ALA A 382 15.96 19.02 -0.08
CA ALA A 382 15.54 20.00 0.92
C ALA A 382 15.56 19.45 2.34
N ALA A 383 15.03 18.23 2.57
CA ALA A 383 15.14 17.58 3.88
C ALA A 383 16.59 17.18 4.20
N ARG A 384 17.27 16.55 3.24
CA ARG A 384 18.62 16.01 3.42
C ARG A 384 19.64 17.08 3.79
N ARG A 385 19.59 18.26 3.15
CA ARG A 385 20.45 19.40 3.50
C ARG A 385 20.32 19.83 4.95
N VAL A 386 19.10 19.87 5.50
CA VAL A 386 18.87 20.25 6.91
C VAL A 386 19.54 19.25 7.85
N ILE A 387 19.37 17.96 7.59
CA ILE A 387 19.95 16.87 8.40
C ILE A 387 21.49 16.87 8.29
N GLU A 388 22.04 17.05 7.09
CA GLU A 388 23.48 17.11 6.85
C GLU A 388 24.13 18.32 7.54
N GLN A 389 23.52 19.50 7.45
CA GLN A 389 24.01 20.71 8.11
C GLN A 389 24.02 20.59 9.65
N ALA A 390 23.10 19.82 10.20
CA ALA A 390 23.06 19.49 11.62
C ALA A 390 24.08 18.39 12.03
N GLY A 391 24.84 17.83 11.07
CA GLY A 391 25.84 16.81 11.31
C GLY A 391 25.31 15.37 11.36
N TYR A 392 24.04 15.15 11.00
CA TYR A 392 23.38 13.83 11.08
C TYR A 392 23.22 13.13 9.73
N GLY A 393 23.82 13.64 8.66
CA GLY A 393 23.69 13.10 7.29
C GLY A 393 23.85 11.58 7.17
N PRO A 394 24.89 10.95 7.76
CA PRO A 394 25.07 9.50 7.73
C PRO A 394 23.95 8.67 8.39
N TYR A 395 23.08 9.30 9.18
CA TYR A 395 21.99 8.66 9.91
C TYR A 395 20.61 8.84 9.26
N PHE A 396 20.54 9.51 8.10
CA PHE A 396 19.35 9.54 7.25
C PHE A 396 19.56 8.63 6.03
N THR A 397 19.25 7.34 6.23
CA THR A 397 19.70 6.23 5.39
C THR A 397 18.69 5.80 4.31
N HIS A 398 17.59 6.52 4.13
CA HIS A 398 16.56 6.21 3.14
C HIS A 398 16.12 7.46 2.35
N ARG A 399 15.19 7.26 1.41
CA ARG A 399 14.53 8.33 0.65
C ARG A 399 13.67 9.20 1.57
N THR A 400 13.44 10.45 1.20
CA THR A 400 12.57 11.37 1.96
C THR A 400 11.08 11.00 1.87
N GLY A 401 10.68 10.18 0.90
CA GLY A 401 9.33 9.63 0.85
C GLY A 401 9.01 8.95 -0.47
N HIS A 402 7.75 8.57 -0.64
CA HIS A 402 7.25 7.79 -1.77
C HIS A 402 5.84 8.15 -2.17
N GLY A 403 5.48 7.87 -3.42
CA GLY A 403 4.13 8.01 -3.92
C GLY A 403 3.18 7.10 -3.15
N LEU A 404 1.95 7.58 -3.02
CA LEU A 404 0.90 6.93 -2.24
C LEU A 404 -0.40 6.89 -3.05
N GLY A 405 -1.08 5.76 -3.02
CA GLY A 405 -2.31 5.52 -3.75
C GLY A 405 -2.92 4.17 -3.42
N LEU A 406 -3.12 3.35 -4.45
CA LEU A 406 -3.59 1.97 -4.24
C LEU A 406 -2.48 1.06 -3.70
N ASP A 407 -1.22 1.34 -4.06
CA ASP A 407 -0.07 0.80 -3.34
C ASP A 407 0.39 1.81 -2.29
N VAL A 408 0.89 1.30 -1.16
CA VAL A 408 1.56 2.11 -0.13
C VAL A 408 2.81 2.76 -0.72
N HIS A 409 3.54 2.01 -1.55
CA HIS A 409 4.73 2.48 -2.26
C HIS A 409 4.49 2.50 -3.77
N GLU A 410 4.18 3.66 -4.32
CA GLU A 410 4.09 3.90 -5.77
C GLU A 410 4.90 5.13 -6.21
N ALA A 411 4.81 5.50 -7.50
CA ALA A 411 5.49 6.68 -8.02
C ALA A 411 4.77 7.99 -7.58
N PRO A 412 5.50 9.11 -7.39
CA PRO A 412 6.95 9.31 -7.58
C PRO A 412 7.80 8.83 -6.39
N ASN A 413 9.12 8.65 -6.56
CA ASN A 413 10.01 8.48 -5.40
C ASN A 413 10.60 9.83 -5.01
N ILE A 414 10.45 10.25 -3.76
CA ILE A 414 11.09 11.46 -3.24
C ILE A 414 12.49 11.08 -2.77
N ALA A 415 13.40 10.88 -3.72
CA ALA A 415 14.72 10.31 -3.51
C ALA A 415 15.82 11.01 -4.33
N PRO A 416 17.09 10.91 -3.94
CA PRO A 416 18.21 11.37 -4.77
C PRO A 416 18.17 10.74 -6.17
N GLY A 417 18.27 11.56 -7.22
CA GLY A 417 18.28 11.10 -8.60
C GLY A 417 16.92 10.85 -9.25
N ASP A 418 15.81 10.95 -8.52
CA ASP A 418 14.48 10.91 -9.16
C ASP A 418 14.16 12.26 -9.82
N GLU A 419 14.19 12.27 -11.15
CA GLU A 419 13.97 13.48 -11.97
C GLU A 419 12.48 13.74 -12.28
N THR A 420 11.55 12.94 -11.72
CA THR A 420 10.11 13.12 -11.95
C THR A 420 9.71 14.54 -11.57
N VAL A 421 9.11 15.26 -12.52
CA VAL A 421 8.53 16.58 -12.28
C VAL A 421 7.22 16.40 -11.54
N LEU A 422 7.08 17.07 -10.40
CA LEU A 422 5.87 17.03 -9.59
C LEU A 422 4.75 17.80 -10.30
N GLU A 423 3.59 17.16 -10.40
CA GLU A 423 2.42 17.71 -11.08
C GLU A 423 1.19 17.69 -10.16
N PRO A 424 0.22 18.59 -10.37
CA PRO A 424 -1.06 18.58 -9.66
C PRO A 424 -1.73 17.20 -9.70
N GLY A 425 -2.23 16.77 -8.54
CA GLY A 425 -2.81 15.45 -8.34
C GLY A 425 -1.82 14.39 -7.87
N MET A 426 -0.50 14.63 -7.89
CA MET A 426 0.45 13.69 -7.28
C MET A 426 0.33 13.68 -5.76
N VAL A 427 0.35 12.48 -5.17
CA VAL A 427 0.31 12.26 -3.72
C VAL A 427 1.50 11.41 -3.29
N PHE A 428 2.20 11.83 -2.24
CA PHE A 428 3.37 11.15 -1.69
C PHE A 428 3.61 11.48 -0.21
N THR A 429 4.34 10.62 0.50
CA THR A 429 4.80 10.84 1.87
C THR A 429 6.00 11.80 1.91
N VAL A 430 6.13 12.55 3.00
CA VAL A 430 7.37 13.25 3.38
C VAL A 430 7.74 12.86 4.81
N GLU A 431 8.72 11.97 4.91
CA GLU A 431 9.05 11.15 6.07
C GLU A 431 10.57 11.09 6.39
N PRO A 432 11.31 12.22 6.43
CA PRO A 432 12.72 12.15 6.79
C PRO A 432 12.92 11.57 8.20
N GLY A 433 14.06 10.93 8.42
CA GLY A 433 14.38 10.31 9.71
C GLY A 433 15.85 10.36 10.08
N ILE A 434 16.12 10.33 11.38
CA ILE A 434 17.47 10.21 11.96
C ILE A 434 17.48 9.00 12.89
N TYR A 435 18.42 8.07 12.65
CA TYR A 435 18.50 6.80 13.38
C TYR A 435 19.88 6.63 14.02
N LEU A 436 19.97 6.80 15.34
CA LEU A 436 21.21 6.74 16.10
C LEU A 436 21.29 5.46 16.92
N PRO A 437 22.18 4.50 16.57
CA PRO A 437 22.40 3.30 17.37
C PRO A 437 22.69 3.64 18.84
N GLY A 438 22.02 2.96 19.75
CA GLY A 438 22.17 3.16 21.21
C GLY A 438 21.37 4.34 21.79
N LEU A 439 20.98 5.34 21.00
CA LEU A 439 20.14 6.44 21.47
C LEU A 439 18.65 6.24 21.14
N GLY A 440 18.36 5.83 19.89
CA GLY A 440 17.03 5.74 19.32
C GLY A 440 16.93 6.45 17.97
N GLY A 441 15.73 6.51 17.40
CA GLY A 441 15.48 7.15 16.12
C GLY A 441 14.18 7.94 16.11
N VAL A 442 14.13 8.93 15.22
CA VAL A 442 12.98 9.79 15.00
C VAL A 442 12.61 9.75 13.52
N ARG A 443 11.33 9.52 13.23
CA ARG A 443 10.70 9.73 11.93
C ARG A 443 9.43 10.54 12.10
N ILE A 444 9.21 11.49 11.20
CA ILE A 444 8.00 12.31 11.18
C ILE A 444 7.51 12.34 9.75
N GLU A 445 6.27 11.93 9.53
CA GLU A 445 5.73 11.68 8.20
C GLU A 445 4.38 12.35 7.99
N ASP A 446 4.18 12.91 6.81
CA ASP A 446 2.86 13.40 6.38
C ASP A 446 2.63 13.09 4.91
N ASP A 447 1.37 12.83 4.58
CA ASP A 447 0.89 12.69 3.20
C ASP A 447 0.69 14.07 2.56
N LEU A 448 1.32 14.32 1.42
CA LEU A 448 1.19 15.56 0.64
C LEU A 448 0.49 15.31 -0.68
N LEU A 449 -0.46 16.19 -1.00
CA LEU A 449 -1.06 16.33 -2.33
C LEU A 449 -0.51 17.59 -3.01
N ILE A 450 0.04 17.45 -4.21
CA ILE A 450 0.37 18.59 -5.07
C ILE A 450 -0.93 19.17 -5.66
N THR A 451 -1.15 20.47 -5.46
CA THR A 451 -2.25 21.24 -6.05
C THR A 451 -1.71 22.16 -7.14
N GLU A 452 -2.57 22.90 -7.84
CA GLU A 452 -2.14 23.87 -8.86
C GLU A 452 -1.25 24.99 -8.29
N GLU A 453 -1.46 25.36 -7.02
CA GLU A 453 -0.78 26.49 -6.37
C GLU A 453 0.37 26.07 -5.42
N GLY A 454 0.58 24.77 -5.18
CA GLY A 454 1.57 24.31 -4.20
C GLY A 454 1.35 22.88 -3.75
N ALA A 455 1.45 22.64 -2.44
CA ALA A 455 1.18 21.34 -1.83
C ALA A 455 0.35 21.48 -0.55
N VAL A 456 -0.52 20.51 -0.29
CA VAL A 456 -1.37 20.47 0.91
C VAL A 456 -1.17 19.16 1.64
N SER A 457 -1.07 19.23 2.97
CA SER A 457 -1.03 18.05 3.84
C SER A 457 -2.41 17.40 3.91
N LEU A 458 -2.50 16.09 3.69
CA LEU A 458 -3.72 15.30 3.91
C LEU A 458 -3.84 14.93 5.40
N THR A 459 -2.72 14.54 6.02
CA THR A 459 -2.58 14.36 7.47
C THR A 459 -2.35 15.71 8.17
N ARG A 460 -2.97 15.92 9.34
CA ARG A 460 -3.01 17.20 10.07
C ARG A 460 -2.72 17.08 11.56
N SER A 461 -2.60 15.87 12.07
CA SER A 461 -2.23 15.58 13.45
C SER A 461 -0.92 16.28 13.76
N ARG A 462 -0.87 16.86 14.95
CA ARG A 462 0.29 17.62 15.40
C ARG A 462 1.52 16.71 15.46
N ARG A 463 2.67 17.29 15.12
CA ARG A 463 3.98 16.66 15.27
C ARG A 463 4.47 16.95 16.68
N TRP A 464 4.01 16.15 17.63
CA TRP A 464 4.39 16.26 19.06
C TRP A 464 5.71 15.53 19.28
N LEU A 465 6.69 16.12 19.98
CA LEU A 465 7.81 15.38 20.56
C LEU A 465 7.39 14.76 21.91
N ALA A 466 6.56 15.45 22.65
CA ALA A 466 5.94 15.03 23.91
C ALA A 466 4.56 15.71 23.97
N PRO A 467 3.63 15.36 24.88
CA PRO A 467 2.44 16.19 25.13
C PRO A 467 2.87 17.61 25.56
N GLY A 468 2.98 18.52 24.58
CA GLY A 468 3.50 19.89 24.65
C GLY A 468 3.50 20.56 23.26
N PRO A 469 3.61 21.90 23.16
CA PRO A 469 3.43 22.63 21.90
C PRO A 469 4.45 22.22 20.82
N GLU A 470 4.02 22.29 19.55
CA GLU A 470 4.88 22.06 18.37
C GLU A 470 6.09 23.02 18.40
N PRO A 471 7.31 22.57 18.02
CA PRO A 471 8.43 23.47 17.85
C PRO A 471 8.04 24.57 16.85
N ALA A 472 8.31 25.84 17.20
CA ALA A 472 8.07 26.92 16.26
C ALA A 472 8.93 26.70 15.01
N LEU A 473 8.27 26.67 13.83
CA LEU A 473 8.98 26.78 12.56
C LEU A 473 9.78 28.09 12.59
N PRO A 474 11.05 28.11 12.16
CA PRO A 474 11.74 29.36 11.94
C PRO A 474 10.88 30.18 10.98
N VAL A 475 10.47 31.37 11.42
CA VAL A 475 9.76 32.34 10.58
C VAL A 475 10.61 32.52 9.33
N SER A 476 9.99 32.48 8.15
CA SER A 476 10.66 32.71 6.88
C SER A 476 11.42 34.04 6.94
N GLY A 477 12.72 33.96 7.21
CA GLY A 477 13.65 35.03 6.90
C GLY A 477 13.66 35.25 5.39
N PRO A 478 14.15 36.41 4.92
CA PRO A 478 14.29 36.63 3.48
C PRO A 478 15.07 35.47 2.87
N GLU A 479 14.59 35.02 1.70
CA GLU A 479 15.20 33.98 0.88
C GLU A 479 16.73 34.13 0.90
N PRO A 480 17.50 33.07 1.23
CA PRO A 480 18.94 33.18 1.26
C PRO A 480 19.42 33.60 -0.13
N ALA A 481 20.16 34.71 -0.20
CA ALA A 481 20.73 35.20 -1.44
C ALA A 481 21.52 34.08 -2.15
N PRO A 482 21.47 34.01 -3.49
CA PRO A 482 22.21 33.00 -4.24
C PRO A 482 23.69 33.03 -3.82
N PRO A 483 24.35 31.86 -3.68
CA PRO A 483 25.71 31.80 -3.16
C PRO A 483 26.64 32.61 -4.05
N ALA A 484 27.37 33.54 -3.44
CA ALA A 484 28.46 34.24 -4.10
C ALA A 484 29.51 33.21 -4.57
N PRO A 485 30.17 33.43 -5.72
CA PRO A 485 31.17 32.50 -6.23
C PRO A 485 32.26 32.24 -5.19
N ALA A 486 32.55 30.96 -4.95
CA ALA A 486 33.41 30.49 -3.88
C ALA A 486 34.77 31.21 -3.85
N ARG A 487 35.06 31.91 -2.75
CA ARG A 487 36.44 32.23 -2.38
C ARG A 487 37.05 31.03 -1.67
N ALA A 488 38.30 30.72 -2.01
CA ALA A 488 39.06 29.62 -1.41
C ALA A 488 39.04 29.68 0.13
N PRO A 489 38.85 28.53 0.82
CA PRO A 489 38.74 28.50 2.27
C PRO A 489 40.09 28.85 2.93
N ALA A 490 40.03 29.70 3.96
CA ALA A 490 41.15 29.91 4.87
C ALA A 490 41.32 28.68 5.79
N PRO A 491 42.55 28.35 6.23
CA PRO A 491 42.80 27.15 7.03
C PRO A 491 42.12 27.24 8.42
N PRO A 492 41.65 26.11 8.97
CA PRO A 492 40.89 26.09 10.22
C PRO A 492 41.77 26.43 11.42
N ARG A 493 41.25 27.27 12.32
CA ARG A 493 41.81 27.47 13.67
C ARG A 493 41.41 26.29 14.56
N ALA A 494 42.38 25.78 15.30
CA ALA A 494 42.24 24.64 16.20
C ALA A 494 41.18 24.87 17.29
N ALA A 495 40.18 23.97 17.34
CA ALA A 495 39.31 23.77 18.49
C ALA A 495 39.82 22.57 19.30
N ALA A 496 39.76 22.69 20.63
CA ALA A 496 40.33 21.74 21.58
C ALA A 496 39.67 20.35 21.49
N ALA A 497 40.52 19.32 21.54
CA ALA A 497 40.13 17.92 21.43
C ALA A 497 39.42 17.40 22.69
N HIS A 498 38.27 16.74 22.50
CA HIS A 498 37.76 15.73 23.43
C HIS A 498 38.35 14.35 23.06
N PRO A 499 38.67 13.48 24.02
CA PRO A 499 39.38 12.24 23.74
C PRO A 499 38.47 11.26 23.00
N ALA A 500 38.91 10.86 21.81
CA ALA A 500 38.36 9.76 21.06
C ALA A 500 38.64 8.44 21.81
N THR A 501 37.60 7.79 22.33
CA THR A 501 37.66 6.34 22.54
C THR A 501 37.60 5.67 21.18
N ALA A 502 38.73 5.10 20.76
CA ALA A 502 38.86 4.31 19.55
C ALA A 502 37.90 3.10 19.60
N TRP A 503 37.14 2.91 18.52
CA TRP A 503 36.35 1.70 18.28
C TRP A 503 37.30 0.58 17.78
N PRO A 504 37.08 -0.69 18.14
CA PRO A 504 37.86 -1.81 17.58
C PRO A 504 37.65 -1.94 16.06
N PRO A 505 38.61 -2.55 15.33
CA PRO A 505 38.46 -2.82 13.90
C PRO A 505 37.22 -3.67 13.61
N ALA A 506 36.68 -3.55 12.40
CA ALA A 506 35.39 -4.07 11.94
C ALA A 506 35.23 -5.60 11.92
N GLU A 507 36.07 -6.33 12.63
CA GLU A 507 36.14 -7.80 12.68
C GLU A 507 35.35 -8.39 13.86
N ASP A 508 34.85 -7.55 14.78
CA ASP A 508 34.14 -7.96 16.02
C ASP A 508 32.63 -7.58 16.05
N VAL A 509 31.96 -7.50 14.89
CA VAL A 509 30.51 -7.24 14.81
C VAL A 509 29.75 -8.56 14.65
N PRO A 510 28.94 -9.03 15.63
CA PRO A 510 28.50 -10.42 15.69
C PRO A 510 27.34 -10.82 14.74
N TRP A 511 27.02 -10.04 13.70
CA TRP A 511 25.88 -10.33 12.80
C TRP A 511 26.19 -10.23 11.31
N PHE A 512 27.44 -10.49 10.89
CA PHE A 512 27.78 -10.61 9.47
C PHE A 512 28.85 -11.69 9.28
N GLU A 513 28.44 -12.95 9.07
CA GLU A 513 29.31 -13.94 8.43
C GLU A 513 28.86 -14.12 6.97
N PRO A 514 29.67 -13.71 5.98
CA PRO A 514 29.41 -14.06 4.58
C PRO A 514 29.76 -15.54 4.37
N ALA A 515 28.76 -16.36 4.03
CA ALA A 515 28.98 -17.74 3.62
C ALA A 515 29.82 -17.79 2.34
N VAL A 516 31.10 -18.16 2.46
CA VAL A 516 31.97 -18.53 1.34
C VAL A 516 31.67 -19.99 0.97
N PRO A 517 31.39 -20.33 -0.30
CA PRO A 517 31.24 -21.73 -0.70
C PRO A 517 32.62 -22.41 -0.74
N PRO A 518 32.78 -23.63 -0.21
CA PRO A 518 34.02 -24.35 -0.37
C PRO A 518 34.14 -24.85 -1.81
N GLY A 519 35.08 -24.27 -2.56
CA GLY A 519 35.63 -24.87 -3.76
C GLY A 519 36.33 -26.18 -3.41
N GLY A 520 35.65 -27.29 -3.64
CA GLY A 520 36.21 -28.64 -3.59
C GLY A 520 35.80 -29.38 -4.86
N THR A 521 36.78 -29.71 -5.70
CA THR A 521 36.62 -30.50 -6.92
C THR A 521 35.93 -31.84 -6.65
N ALA A 522 34.74 -32.08 -7.20
CA ALA A 522 34.06 -33.38 -7.14
C ALA A 522 34.10 -34.08 -8.50
N ARG A 523 34.82 -35.21 -8.54
CA ARG A 523 34.80 -36.25 -9.58
C ARG A 523 33.37 -36.83 -9.77
N PRO A 524 33.05 -37.40 -10.94
CA PRO A 524 31.73 -37.97 -11.20
C PRO A 524 31.49 -39.25 -10.39
N PRO A 525 30.22 -39.59 -10.07
CA PRO A 525 29.91 -40.72 -9.19
C PRO A 525 30.17 -42.07 -9.88
N ALA A 526 30.86 -42.94 -9.15
CA ALA A 526 31.03 -44.35 -9.48
C ALA A 526 29.70 -45.11 -9.28
N GLY A 527 29.42 -46.04 -10.19
CA GLY A 527 28.24 -46.91 -10.14
C GLY A 527 28.25 -47.89 -8.95
N PRO A 528 27.13 -48.58 -8.71
CA PRO A 528 26.97 -49.43 -7.53
C PRO A 528 27.80 -50.72 -7.66
N SER A 529 28.62 -51.00 -6.64
CA SER A 529 29.30 -52.29 -6.44
C SER A 529 28.50 -53.19 -5.48
N PRO A 530 28.66 -54.53 -5.58
CA PRO A 530 27.65 -55.50 -5.19
C PRO A 530 27.71 -55.90 -3.70
N ARG A 531 26.59 -56.41 -3.19
CA ARG A 531 26.48 -57.08 -1.89
C ARG A 531 27.17 -58.46 -1.94
N PRO A 532 27.84 -58.90 -0.85
CA PRO A 532 28.06 -60.31 -0.60
C PRO A 532 26.93 -60.91 0.26
N GLU A 533 26.60 -62.16 -0.06
CA GLU A 533 25.63 -63.03 0.60
C GLU A 533 26.18 -63.70 1.88
N GLU A 534 25.25 -64.42 2.53
CA GLU A 534 25.39 -65.52 3.50
C GLU A 534 25.72 -65.12 4.96
N GLY A 535 25.02 -65.62 6.00
CA GLY A 535 23.94 -66.60 6.09
C GLY A 535 23.82 -67.11 7.54
N GLY A 536 22.64 -67.62 7.91
CA GLY A 536 22.48 -68.65 8.94
C GLY A 536 22.09 -68.22 10.36
N ARG A 537 20.79 -68.19 10.65
CA ARG A 537 20.02 -69.15 11.49
C ARG A 537 18.73 -68.52 12.00
#